data_AF-A0A7I7S915-F1
#
_entry.id   AF-A0A7I7S915-F1
#
_cell.length_a   1.000
_cell.length_b   1.000
_cell.length_c   1.000
_cell.angle_alpha   90.00
_cell.angle_beta   90.00
_cell.angle_gamma   90.00
#
_symmetry.space_group_name_H-M   'P 1'
#
loop_
_entity.id
_entity.type
_entity.pdbx_description
1 polymer ?
#
loop_
_entity_poly.entity_id
_entity_poly.type
_entity_poly.pdbx_seq_one_letter_code
_entity_poly.pdbx_strand_id
1 'polypeptide(L)'
;MIRGDFEMAEVMWEAAEPCLTEAQRSAALTALHAGEPSLAILVVVTALSRTGHPLPSDLYQEFHEWLRLHAAAAPHADGAFLELRVMAADVKATTAAGMIDERYGDATLCYFVLDDAGVADAPQERQADALARWLRTNRPSPSLRTDMRINGFGHLLRDLEPPLSDRPGTQ
;
A
#
# COMPACT_ATOMS: atom_id res chain seq x y z
N MET A 1 11.17 10.03 9.62
CA MET A 1 9.82 10.35 10.14
C MET A 1 9.10 9.02 10.21
N ILE A 2 8.46 8.70 11.34
CA ILE A 2 7.77 7.41 11.51
C ILE A 2 6.32 7.62 11.10
N ARG A 3 5.79 6.76 10.23
CA ARG A 3 4.39 6.78 9.79
C ARG A 3 3.41 6.71 10.98
N GLY A 4 2.25 7.33 10.80
CA GLY A 4 1.12 7.14 11.70
C GLY A 4 0.50 5.74 11.57
N ASP A 5 -0.41 5.38 12.47
CA ASP A 5 -0.92 3.99 12.58
C ASP A 5 -1.65 3.52 11.33
N PHE A 6 -2.48 4.38 10.75
CA PHE A 6 -3.18 4.09 9.49
C PHE A 6 -2.22 3.95 8.33
N GLU A 7 -1.26 4.87 8.21
CA GLU A 7 -0.27 4.83 7.14
C GLU A 7 0.58 3.55 7.25
N MET A 8 1.00 3.17 8.46
CA MET A 8 1.71 1.92 8.71
C MET A 8 0.86 0.70 8.34
N ALA A 9 -0.41 0.68 8.71
CA ALA A 9 -1.33 -0.40 8.38
C ALA A 9 -1.53 -0.57 6.87
N GLU A 10 -1.67 0.53 6.13
CA GLU A 10 -1.83 0.53 4.67
C GLU A 10 -0.58 -0.01 3.97
N VAL A 11 0.61 0.52 4.29
CA VAL A 11 1.85 0.07 3.63
C VAL A 11 2.21 -1.38 3.96
N MET A 12 1.92 -1.83 5.18
CA MET A 12 2.10 -3.23 5.58
C MET A 12 1.15 -4.14 4.81
N TRP A 13 -0.12 -3.74 4.67
CA TRP A 13 -1.11 -4.50 3.90
C TRP A 13 -0.71 -4.64 2.43
N GLU A 14 -0.23 -3.57 1.80
CA GLU A 14 0.23 -3.60 0.41
C GLU A 14 1.45 -4.49 0.21
N ALA A 15 2.44 -4.39 1.10
CA ALA A 15 3.63 -5.24 1.05
C ALA A 15 3.29 -6.72 1.28
N ALA A 16 2.26 -7.02 2.05
CA ALA A 16 1.82 -8.38 2.34
C ALA A 16 0.80 -8.94 1.33
N GLU A 17 0.20 -8.11 0.46
CA GLU A 17 -0.86 -8.49 -0.47
C GLU A 17 -0.62 -9.85 -1.17
N PRO A 18 0.59 -10.16 -1.68
CA PRO A 18 0.85 -11.42 -2.38
C PRO A 18 0.70 -12.67 -1.50
N CYS A 19 0.80 -12.53 -0.18
CA CYS A 19 0.70 -13.63 0.78
C CYS A 19 -0.63 -13.69 1.53
N LEU A 20 -1.54 -12.72 1.30
CA LEU A 20 -2.85 -12.70 1.94
C LEU A 20 -3.84 -13.62 1.21
N THR A 21 -4.61 -14.39 1.98
CA THR A 21 -5.85 -15.00 1.49
C THR A 21 -6.94 -13.95 1.34
N GLU A 22 -7.97 -14.25 0.55
CA GLU A 22 -9.11 -13.34 0.35
C GLU A 22 -9.80 -12.95 1.67
N ALA A 23 -9.95 -13.91 2.58
CA ALA A 23 -10.51 -13.66 3.90
C ALA A 23 -9.65 -12.69 4.73
N GLN A 24 -8.32 -12.81 4.64
CA GLN A 24 -7.39 -11.90 5.33
C GLN A 24 -7.38 -10.51 4.70
N ARG A 25 -7.43 -10.41 3.36
CA ARG A 25 -7.58 -9.12 2.67
C ARG A 25 -8.83 -8.39 3.15
N SER A 26 -9.98 -9.08 3.10
CA SER A 26 -11.26 -8.53 3.53
C SER A 26 -11.26 -8.13 5.01
N ALA A 27 -10.67 -8.95 5.88
CA ALA A 27 -10.60 -8.65 7.31
C ALA A 27 -9.74 -7.42 7.61
N ALA A 28 -8.56 -7.30 6.99
CA ALA A 28 -7.69 -6.14 7.16
C ALA A 28 -8.34 -4.85 6.66
N LEU A 29 -8.99 -4.89 5.48
CA LEU A 29 -9.72 -3.73 4.94
C LEU A 29 -10.91 -3.34 5.82
N THR A 30 -11.64 -4.32 6.37
CA THR A 30 -12.74 -4.05 7.31
C THR A 30 -12.24 -3.34 8.56
N ALA A 31 -11.11 -3.78 9.13
CA ALA A 31 -10.49 -3.15 10.28
C ALA A 31 -10.03 -1.71 9.97
N LEU A 32 -9.41 -1.48 8.80
CA LEU A 32 -9.05 -0.12 8.36
C LEU A 32 -10.27 0.80 8.26
N HIS A 33 -11.37 0.31 7.66
CA HIS A 33 -12.61 1.10 7.55
C HIS A 33 -13.31 1.33 8.89
N ALA A 34 -13.16 0.40 9.84
CA ALA A 34 -13.67 0.56 11.20
C ALA A 34 -12.83 1.51 12.07
N GLY A 35 -11.68 1.97 11.57
CA GLY A 35 -10.77 2.83 12.30
C GLY A 35 -9.84 2.09 13.26
N GLU A 36 -9.60 0.81 13.01
CA GLU A 36 -8.84 -0.11 13.87
C GLU A 36 -7.52 -0.54 13.20
N PRO A 37 -6.54 0.37 12.99
CA PRO A 37 -5.32 0.08 12.25
C PRO A 37 -4.46 -1.01 12.91
N SER A 38 -4.45 -1.10 14.24
CA SER A 38 -3.71 -2.15 14.96
C SER A 38 -4.25 -3.56 14.65
N LEU A 39 -5.57 -3.72 14.47
CA LEU A 39 -6.17 -4.99 14.07
C LEU A 39 -5.83 -5.34 12.62
N ALA A 40 -5.82 -4.34 11.73
CA ALA A 40 -5.38 -4.53 10.35
C ALA A 40 -3.92 -5.00 10.28
N ILE A 41 -3.03 -4.35 11.04
CA ILE A 41 -1.61 -4.74 11.16
C ILE A 41 -1.49 -6.16 11.72
N LEU A 42 -2.27 -6.53 12.74
CA LEU A 42 -2.24 -7.88 13.31
C LEU A 42 -2.61 -8.96 12.28
N VAL A 43 -3.65 -8.74 11.48
CA VAL A 43 -4.03 -9.68 10.40
C VAL A 43 -2.88 -9.86 9.40
N VAL A 44 -2.27 -8.75 9.00
CA VAL A 44 -1.15 -8.72 8.03
C VAL A 44 0.08 -9.42 8.59
N VAL A 45 0.51 -9.06 9.79
CA VAL A 45 1.72 -9.61 10.45
C VAL A 45 1.56 -11.11 10.72
N THR A 46 0.36 -11.56 11.08
CA THR A 46 0.07 -12.99 11.23
C THR A 46 0.24 -13.74 9.91
N ALA A 47 -0.19 -13.16 8.80
CA ALA A 47 -0.03 -13.77 7.47
C ALA A 47 1.46 -13.83 7.06
N LEU A 48 2.20 -12.73 7.25
CA LEU A 48 3.64 -12.66 6.98
C LEU A 48 4.43 -13.69 7.80
N SER A 49 4.17 -13.77 9.10
CA SER A 49 4.78 -14.76 10.01
C SER A 49 4.52 -16.20 9.55
N ARG A 50 3.26 -16.54 9.25
CA ARG A 50 2.89 -17.91 8.85
C ARG A 50 3.41 -18.34 7.49
N THR A 51 3.43 -17.42 6.53
CA THR A 51 3.87 -17.71 5.16
C THR A 51 5.38 -17.57 5.00
N GLY A 52 6.03 -16.83 5.90
CA GLY A 52 7.43 -16.44 5.78
C GLY A 52 7.70 -15.47 4.63
N HIS A 53 6.66 -14.83 4.07
CA HIS A 53 6.81 -13.81 3.05
C HIS A 53 7.55 -12.60 3.64
N PRO A 54 8.68 -12.18 3.04
CA PRO A 54 9.50 -11.13 3.61
C PRO A 54 8.97 -9.74 3.25
N LEU A 55 9.09 -8.81 4.19
CA LEU A 55 8.87 -7.38 3.93
C LEU A 55 10.11 -6.74 3.29
N PRO A 56 9.93 -5.65 2.51
CA PRO A 56 11.03 -4.73 2.18
C PRO A 56 11.80 -4.31 3.44
N SER A 57 13.13 -4.33 3.41
CA SER A 57 13.97 -4.09 4.59
C SER A 57 13.75 -2.72 5.24
N ASP A 58 13.48 -1.68 4.45
CA ASP A 58 13.14 -0.34 4.92
C ASP A 58 11.81 -0.33 5.67
N LEU A 59 10.77 -0.96 5.10
CA LEU A 59 9.47 -1.10 5.74
C LEU A 59 9.55 -1.98 7.00
N TYR A 60 10.34 -3.05 6.97
CA TYR A 60 10.57 -3.91 8.14
C TYR A 60 11.17 -3.12 9.32
N GLN A 61 12.19 -2.31 9.06
CA GLN A 61 12.83 -1.47 10.07
C GLN A 61 11.85 -0.44 10.63
N GLU A 62 11.09 0.21 9.75
CA GLU A 62 10.11 1.21 10.14
C GLU A 62 8.97 0.62 10.97
N PHE A 63 8.46 -0.56 10.59
CA PHE A 63 7.45 -1.29 11.34
C PHE A 63 7.93 -1.65 12.75
N HIS A 64 9.17 -2.15 12.89
CA HIS A 64 9.73 -2.50 14.19
C HIS A 64 9.94 -1.28 15.09
N GLU A 65 10.34 -0.15 14.50
CA GLU A 65 10.48 1.10 15.23
C GLU A 65 9.11 1.66 15.65
N TRP A 66 8.10 1.60 14.77
CA TRP A 66 6.72 1.94 15.09
C TRP A 66 6.17 1.09 16.25
N LEU A 67 6.41 -0.22 16.22
CA LEU A 67 5.97 -1.16 17.25
C LEU A 67 6.64 -0.86 18.60
N ARG A 68 7.92 -0.51 18.58
CA ARG A 68 8.69 -0.12 19.78
C ARG A 68 8.13 1.14 20.42
N LEU A 69 7.81 2.15 19.62
CA LEU A 69 7.22 3.41 20.10
C LEU A 69 5.81 3.21 20.65
N HIS A 70 4.99 2.39 19.99
CA HIS A 70 3.65 2.04 20.46
C HIS A 70 3.67 1.33 21.81
N ALA A 71 4.59 0.38 21.98
CA ALA A 71 4.77 -0.32 23.26
C ALA A 71 5.17 0.63 24.40
N ALA A 72 5.94 1.68 24.10
CA ALA A 72 6.32 2.70 25.09
C ALA A 72 5.15 3.63 25.46
N ALA A 73 4.24 3.91 24.51
CA ALA A 73 3.08 4.77 24.71
C ALA A 73 1.92 4.06 25.42
N ALA A 74 1.76 2.74 25.23
CA ALA A 74 0.67 1.95 25.80
C ALA A 74 1.20 0.71 26.56
N PRO A 75 1.82 0.89 27.75
CA PRO A 75 2.47 -0.20 28.49
C PRO A 75 1.50 -1.29 29.01
N HIS A 76 0.19 -1.03 29.01
CA HIS A 76 -0.87 -1.99 29.37
C HIS A 76 -1.68 -2.43 28.15
N ALA A 77 -1.01 -2.59 27.01
CA ALA A 77 -1.67 -2.86 25.74
C ALA A 77 -2.56 -4.12 25.80
N ASP A 78 -3.72 -3.99 25.15
CA ASP A 78 -4.75 -4.99 24.92
C ASP A 78 -4.15 -6.32 24.39
N GLY A 79 -4.85 -7.44 24.59
CA GLY A 79 -4.36 -8.79 24.23
C GLY A 79 -3.93 -8.90 22.76
N ALA A 80 -4.57 -8.16 21.86
CA ALA A 80 -4.24 -8.07 20.45
C ALA A 80 -2.83 -7.49 20.18
N PHE A 81 -2.34 -6.58 21.03
CA PHE A 81 -1.01 -5.99 20.87
C PHE A 81 0.10 -6.93 21.34
N LEU A 82 -0.16 -7.73 22.37
CA LEU A 82 0.75 -8.80 22.77
C LEU A 82 0.88 -9.83 21.64
N GLU A 83 -0.24 -10.23 21.04
CA GLU A 83 -0.26 -11.13 19.88
C GLU A 83 0.53 -10.54 18.70
N LEU A 84 0.32 -9.24 18.41
CA LEU A 84 1.06 -8.54 17.37
C LEU A 84 2.57 -8.59 17.60
N ARG A 85 3.03 -8.37 18.84
CA ARG A 85 4.46 -8.43 19.18
C ARG A 85 5.04 -9.83 19.00
N VAL A 86 4.28 -10.86 19.37
CA VAL A 86 4.71 -12.25 19.18
C VAL A 86 4.87 -12.55 17.70
N MET A 87 3.86 -12.22 16.89
CA MET A 87 3.89 -12.51 15.45
C MET A 87 4.95 -11.67 14.71
N ALA A 88 5.20 -10.44 15.16
CA ALA A 88 6.21 -9.55 14.57
C ALA A 88 7.63 -10.14 14.63
N ALA A 89 7.94 -10.94 15.66
CA ALA A 89 9.26 -11.54 15.84
C ALA A 89 9.63 -12.54 14.73
N ASP A 90 8.62 -13.12 14.07
CA ASP A 90 8.81 -14.11 12.99
C ASP A 90 8.76 -13.48 11.59
N VAL A 91 8.53 -12.17 11.49
CA VAL A 91 8.53 -11.46 10.20
C VAL A 91 9.94 -11.38 9.66
N LYS A 92 10.11 -11.64 8.36
CA LYS A 92 11.40 -11.59 7.68
C LYS A 92 11.54 -10.28 6.90
N ALA A 93 12.79 -9.86 6.69
CA ALA A 93 13.14 -8.74 5.83
C ALA A 93 13.83 -9.22 4.54
N THR A 94 13.68 -8.47 3.46
CA THR A 94 14.40 -8.67 2.21
C THR A 94 14.82 -7.34 1.59
N THR A 95 16.04 -7.30 1.03
CA THR A 95 16.50 -6.21 0.17
C THR A 95 16.10 -6.40 -1.29
N ALA A 96 15.48 -7.53 -1.63
CA ALA A 96 15.09 -7.88 -3.00
C ALA A 96 13.66 -7.42 -3.36
N ALA A 97 12.91 -6.84 -2.42
CA ALA A 97 11.58 -6.29 -2.72
C ALA A 97 11.76 -5.01 -3.55
N GLY A 98 11.46 -5.11 -4.84
CA GLY A 98 11.72 -4.09 -5.86
C GLY A 98 12.65 -4.53 -6.99
N MET A 99 13.26 -5.72 -6.90
CA MET A 99 14.19 -6.24 -7.91
C MET A 99 13.53 -7.38 -8.67
N ILE A 100 12.98 -7.09 -9.85
CA ILE A 100 12.88 -8.12 -10.89
C ILE A 100 14.25 -8.18 -11.55
N ASP A 101 15.01 -9.24 -11.28
CA ASP A 101 16.25 -9.56 -12.00
C ASP A 101 17.36 -8.48 -11.93
N GLU A 102 17.60 -7.96 -10.72
CA GLU A 102 18.66 -6.97 -10.40
C GLU A 102 18.62 -5.66 -11.22
N ARG A 103 17.50 -5.38 -11.88
CA ARG A 103 17.27 -4.15 -12.63
C ARG A 103 16.01 -3.47 -12.10
N TYR A 104 16.04 -2.16 -11.95
CA TYR A 104 14.81 -1.36 -11.96
C TYR A 104 14.20 -1.57 -13.36
N GLY A 105 13.32 -2.57 -13.49
CA GLY A 105 12.63 -2.83 -14.75
C GLY A 105 11.62 -1.71 -15.00
N ASP A 106 11.66 -1.12 -16.19
CA ASP A 106 10.69 -0.14 -16.73
C ASP A 106 9.20 -0.62 -16.73
N ALA A 107 8.91 -1.81 -16.20
CA ALA A 107 7.58 -2.40 -16.12
C ALA A 107 6.87 -1.98 -14.82
N THR A 108 6.43 -0.72 -14.76
CA THR A 108 5.53 -0.25 -13.70
C THR A 108 4.11 -0.82 -13.90
N LEU A 109 3.29 -0.85 -12.84
CA LEU A 109 1.88 -1.27 -12.95
C LEU A 109 1.12 -0.51 -14.04
N CYS A 110 1.41 0.78 -14.22
CA CYS A 110 0.84 1.58 -15.29
C CYS A 110 1.17 1.04 -16.68
N TYR A 111 2.41 0.56 -16.91
CA TYR A 111 2.77 -0.08 -18.17
C TYR A 111 1.91 -1.32 -18.42
N PHE A 112 1.74 -2.20 -17.42
CA PHE A 112 0.87 -3.38 -17.56
C PHE A 112 -0.59 -3.03 -17.84
N VAL A 113 -1.12 -1.98 -17.21
CA VAL A 113 -2.48 -1.50 -17.48
C VAL A 113 -2.64 -0.99 -18.91
N LEU A 114 -1.62 -0.30 -19.44
CA LEU A 114 -1.63 0.21 -20.82
C LEU A 114 -1.41 -0.90 -21.84
N ASP A 115 -0.55 -1.88 -21.54
CA ASP A 115 -0.28 -3.04 -22.38
C ASP A 115 -1.49 -3.98 -22.49
N ASP A 116 -2.16 -4.28 -21.37
CA ASP A 116 -3.41 -5.05 -21.34
C ASP A 116 -4.54 -4.37 -22.16
N ALA A 117 -4.56 -3.04 -22.15
CA ALA A 117 -5.47 -2.25 -22.97
C ALA A 117 -5.01 -2.08 -24.43
N GLY A 118 -3.83 -2.60 -24.81
CA GLY A 118 -3.26 -2.51 -26.16
C GLY A 118 -2.87 -1.09 -26.58
N VAL A 119 -2.59 -0.21 -25.61
CA VAL A 119 -2.32 1.22 -25.83
C VAL A 119 -0.96 1.69 -25.28
N ALA A 120 -0.07 0.78 -24.89
CA ALA A 120 1.25 1.12 -24.35
C ALA A 120 2.06 2.08 -25.27
N ASP A 121 1.93 1.95 -26.59
CA ASP A 121 2.60 2.82 -27.58
C ASP A 121 1.65 3.86 -28.22
N ALA A 122 0.42 4.00 -27.71
CA ALA A 122 -0.57 4.92 -28.26
C ALA A 122 -0.29 6.39 -27.85
N PRO A 123 -0.91 7.38 -28.53
CA PRO A 123 -0.86 8.77 -28.09
C PRO A 123 -1.38 8.95 -26.65
N GLN A 124 -0.81 9.94 -25.94
CA GLN A 124 -1.07 10.23 -24.53
C GLN A 124 -2.56 10.25 -24.15
N GLU A 125 -3.42 10.86 -24.96
CA GLU A 125 -4.86 10.93 -24.72
C GLU A 125 -5.51 9.54 -24.58
N ARG A 126 -5.11 8.58 -25.43
CA ARG A 126 -5.64 7.21 -25.39
C ARG A 126 -5.12 6.43 -24.19
N GLN A 127 -3.88 6.70 -23.78
CA GLN A 127 -3.28 6.11 -22.60
C GLN A 127 -3.98 6.63 -21.32
N ALA A 128 -4.20 7.95 -21.23
CA ALA A 128 -4.93 8.57 -20.12
C ALA A 128 -6.36 8.03 -20.01
N ASP A 129 -7.07 7.91 -21.14
CA ASP A 129 -8.41 7.32 -21.19
C ASP A 129 -8.47 5.86 -20.73
N ALA A 130 -7.50 5.04 -21.14
CA ALA A 130 -7.41 3.65 -20.71
C ALA A 130 -7.15 3.55 -19.20
N LEU A 131 -6.21 4.34 -18.70
CA LEU A 131 -5.90 4.42 -17.28
C LEU A 131 -7.10 4.91 -16.46
N ALA A 132 -7.83 5.92 -16.95
CA ALA A 132 -9.05 6.43 -16.34
C ALA A 132 -10.18 5.40 -16.27
N ARG A 133 -10.35 4.58 -17.33
CA ARG A 133 -11.30 3.46 -17.33
C ARG A 133 -10.87 2.41 -16.31
N TRP A 134 -9.61 2.02 -16.31
CA TRP A 134 -9.08 1.03 -15.38
C TRP A 134 -9.23 1.47 -13.92
N LEU A 135 -8.92 2.72 -13.59
CA LEU A 135 -9.08 3.29 -12.25
C LEU A 135 -10.53 3.28 -11.77
N ARG A 136 -11.49 3.57 -12.66
CA ARG A 136 -12.93 3.54 -12.32
C ARG A 136 -13.44 2.12 -12.08
N THR A 137 -12.97 1.17 -12.87
CA THR A 137 -13.37 -0.24 -12.79
C THR A 137 -12.75 -0.93 -11.57
N ASN A 138 -11.45 -0.78 -11.37
CA ASN A 138 -10.70 -1.55 -10.37
C ASN A 138 -10.61 -0.87 -9.01
N ARG A 139 -10.83 0.46 -8.95
CA ARG A 139 -10.83 1.26 -7.71
C ARG A 139 -9.64 0.92 -6.77
N PRO A 140 -8.38 1.03 -7.26
CA PRO A 140 -7.20 0.69 -6.47
C PRO A 140 -7.08 1.53 -5.20
N SER A 141 -6.29 1.04 -4.23
CA SER A 141 -6.02 1.71 -2.96
C SER A 141 -5.46 3.13 -3.15
N PRO A 142 -5.63 4.03 -2.16
CA PRO A 142 -5.04 5.36 -2.20
C PRO A 142 -3.50 5.35 -2.37
N SER A 143 -2.78 4.42 -1.74
CA SER A 143 -1.33 4.35 -1.89
C SER A 143 -0.93 3.84 -3.27
N LEU A 144 -1.66 2.87 -3.86
CA LEU A 144 -1.42 2.46 -5.24
C LEU A 144 -1.69 3.60 -6.24
N ARG A 145 -2.71 4.44 -6.00
CA ARG A 145 -2.92 5.66 -6.80
C ARG A 145 -1.78 6.67 -6.63
N THR A 146 -1.21 6.76 -5.43
CA THR A 146 -0.07 7.65 -5.13
C THR A 146 1.19 7.14 -5.81
N ASP A 147 1.45 5.84 -5.77
CA ASP A 147 2.53 5.15 -6.47
C ASP A 147 2.47 5.38 -7.99
N MET A 148 1.28 5.20 -8.58
CA MET A 148 1.04 5.48 -10.01
C MET A 148 1.32 6.95 -10.40
N ARG A 149 1.15 7.90 -9.47
CA ARG A 149 1.44 9.32 -9.70
C ARG A 149 2.95 9.62 -9.67
N ILE A 150 3.71 8.95 -8.81
CA ILE A 150 5.13 9.23 -8.59
C ILE A 150 6.06 8.45 -9.53
N ASN A 151 5.65 7.27 -10.01
CA ASN A 151 6.48 6.40 -10.86
C ASN A 151 6.43 6.76 -12.36
N GLY A 152 6.37 8.05 -12.68
CA GLY A 152 6.50 8.54 -14.07
C GLY A 152 5.18 8.65 -14.86
N PHE A 153 4.05 8.14 -14.35
CA PHE A 153 2.74 8.17 -15.04
C PHE A 153 1.79 9.25 -14.52
N GLY A 154 2.24 10.09 -13.57
CA GLY A 154 1.45 11.22 -13.07
C GLY A 154 0.99 12.19 -14.16
N HIS A 155 1.70 12.27 -15.29
CA HIS A 155 1.31 13.09 -16.45
C HIS A 155 0.04 12.57 -17.17
N LEU A 156 -0.27 11.27 -17.09
CA LEU A 156 -1.52 10.68 -17.59
C LEU A 156 -2.70 10.85 -16.62
N LEU A 157 -2.40 11.20 -15.36
CA LEU A 157 -3.37 11.31 -14.28
C LEU A 157 -3.76 12.76 -13.95
N ARG A 158 -3.08 13.75 -14.54
CA ARG A 158 -3.32 15.19 -14.31
C ARG A 158 -4.70 15.65 -14.80
N ASP A 159 -5.23 15.03 -15.84
CA ASP A 159 -6.52 15.42 -16.44
C ASP A 159 -7.74 14.74 -15.79
N LEU A 160 -7.52 13.91 -14.77
CA LEU A 160 -8.57 13.21 -14.03
C LEU A 160 -9.01 13.93 -12.75
N GLU A 161 -8.33 15.01 -12.37
CA GLU A 161 -8.85 15.92 -11.36
C GLU A 161 -9.90 16.84 -12.02
N PRO A 162 -11.09 17.03 -11.43
CA PRO A 162 -11.87 18.21 -11.81
C PRO A 162 -10.99 19.45 -11.56
N PRO A 163 -11.04 20.46 -12.43
CA PRO A 163 -10.30 21.69 -12.16
C PRO A 163 -10.66 22.16 -10.75
N LEU A 164 -9.64 22.45 -9.95
CA LEU A 164 -9.78 23.20 -8.71
C LEU A 164 -10.27 24.61 -9.07
N SER A 165 -11.56 24.73 -9.38
CA SER A 165 -12.23 26.00 -9.59
C SER A 165 -13.31 26.18 -8.53
N ASP A 166 -13.14 27.31 -7.85
CA ASP A 166 -14.10 28.09 -7.09
C ASP A 166 -14.55 27.55 -5.74
N ARG A 167 -13.63 27.63 -4.76
CA ARG A 167 -14.06 28.12 -3.45
C ARG A 167 -14.36 29.61 -3.60
N PRO A 168 -15.61 30.08 -3.42
CA PRO A 168 -15.86 31.50 -3.33
C PRO A 168 -15.16 32.00 -2.06
N GLY A 169 -14.30 33.00 -2.23
CA GLY A 169 -13.75 33.75 -1.12
C GLY A 169 -14.91 34.33 -0.32
N THR A 170 -15.06 33.88 0.93
CA THR A 170 -15.86 34.57 1.91
C THR A 170 -15.20 35.90 2.21
N GLN A 171 -15.84 36.98 1.74
CA GLN A 171 -15.66 38.34 2.26
C GLN A 171 -16.00 38.39 3.75
#